data_AF-A0A498C758-F1
#
_entry.id   AF-A0A498C758-F1
#
_cell.length_a   1.000
_cell.length_b   1.000
_cell.length_c   1.000
_cell.angle_alpha   90.00
_cell.angle_beta   90.00
_cell.angle_gamma   90.00
#
_symmetry.space_group_name_H-M   'P 1'
#
loop_
_entity.id
_entity.type
_entity.pdbx_description
1 polymer ?
#
loop_
_entity_poly.entity_id
_entity_poly.type
_entity_poly.pdbx_seq_one_letter_code
_entity_poly.pdbx_strand_id
1 'polypeptide(L)'
;MNLLDQTKQFAAWFTRLNKACLTNQPAWFLISVFSTVVSDTAKLLAFILPLKVVLLAGSEGVPRYFEFFIDSAFKDNWILGLSIAAILCYILHLGLDTLVERMAHAGGHSVASSANKLALVRGQEEIAKKYFSRVTSLSASTIFLFLALSGIAVMRPDLITPLGFVSLLLFCITTGWLALERDRQPTWIQRNTKLYSSIITSSIFLAGFLFIVYPYTLGTGPNILFSLVAIVLLKRGTKTLNKIIIGSVGLTADRPFIDPLMFRSGKIPSTKDVPAESALRDLFQKRQRETNVREHLPEQYDDYSLDVRWDDNRLRGIYSLRIIATPPCLEEKPQLLRGHIFSPQRRHLMEREDYLFQHVPRDALLAASPVTSFQVEDFTCHIIDYETGKRYSPRRWNKAAIGILGQLWSVEPPKALIKAYKLSHPMLWHRLTTSLINRTRIAAETVNEEQTLDQFLNDLEATYEKLLNMPLYLDNSDLHRGNVVQRTLHNAQCTILFWGRWSVEPIGYCLPRQYAREELGLALEHAKQTRRRIPDSFSMNDLLWVNSLAAIEKAINRENYRAALKQIISLYNPTPT
;
A
#
# COMPACT_ATOMS: atom_id res chain seq x y z
N MET A 1 -19.65 -0.96 29.62
CA MET A 1 -19.87 -0.47 28.23
C MET A 1 -21.28 -0.88 27.82
N ASN A 2 -22.20 0.04 27.49
CA ASN A 2 -23.59 -0.34 27.22
C ASN A 2 -23.76 -0.84 25.78
N LEU A 3 -23.84 -2.16 25.60
CA LEU A 3 -23.95 -2.80 24.28
C LEU A 3 -25.25 -2.40 23.56
N LEU A 4 -26.33 -2.14 24.30
CA LEU A 4 -27.60 -1.65 23.73
C LEU A 4 -27.42 -0.27 23.08
N ASP A 5 -26.72 0.65 23.77
CA ASP A 5 -26.47 1.98 23.23
C ASP A 5 -25.53 1.92 22.03
N GLN A 6 -24.50 1.07 22.08
CA GLN A 6 -23.60 0.87 20.94
C GLN A 6 -24.32 0.27 19.72
N THR A 7 -25.22 -0.69 19.93
CA THR A 7 -26.01 -1.29 18.86
C THR A 7 -26.96 -0.27 18.25
N LYS A 8 -27.64 0.54 19.07
CA LYS A 8 -28.51 1.64 18.60
C LYS A 8 -27.72 2.70 17.83
N GLN A 9 -26.58 3.13 18.35
CA GLN A 9 -25.71 4.11 17.70
C GLN A 9 -25.18 3.59 16.36
N PHE A 10 -24.76 2.32 16.31
CA PHE A 10 -24.34 1.68 15.07
C PHE A 10 -25.49 1.61 14.07
N ALA A 11 -26.68 1.17 14.48
CA ALA A 11 -27.83 1.09 13.59
C ALA A 11 -28.17 2.46 13.00
N ALA A 12 -28.24 3.51 13.81
CA ALA A 12 -28.51 4.88 13.35
C ALA A 12 -27.40 5.42 12.43
N TRP A 13 -26.14 5.10 12.72
CA TRP A 13 -25.01 5.48 11.86
C TRP A 13 -25.02 4.72 10.53
N PHE A 14 -25.29 3.41 10.57
CA PHE A 14 -25.32 2.55 9.39
C PHE A 14 -26.49 2.89 8.47
N THR A 15 -27.66 3.28 9.00
CA THR A 15 -28.76 3.77 8.16
C THR A 15 -28.42 5.09 7.48
N ARG A 16 -27.74 6.02 8.18
CA ARG A 16 -27.20 7.24 7.57
C ARG A 16 -26.18 6.93 6.48
N LEU A 17 -25.31 5.95 6.70
CA LEU A 17 -24.29 5.54 5.74
C LEU A 17 -24.91 4.94 4.48
N ASN A 18 -25.91 4.06 4.63
CA ASN A 18 -26.68 3.52 3.50
C ASN A 18 -27.43 4.63 2.76
N LYS A 19 -28.05 5.57 3.48
CA LYS A 19 -28.71 6.73 2.87
C LYS A 19 -27.71 7.58 2.06
N ALA A 20 -26.52 7.83 2.59
CA ALA A 20 -25.47 8.56 1.87
C ALA A 20 -25.02 7.80 0.60
N CYS A 21 -24.86 6.47 0.66
CA CYS A 21 -24.55 5.66 -0.52
C CYS A 21 -25.67 5.72 -1.57
N LEU A 22 -26.93 5.61 -1.14
CA LEU A 22 -28.12 5.66 -2.00
C LEU A 22 -28.29 7.04 -2.66
N THR A 23 -28.05 8.12 -1.92
CA THR A 23 -28.17 9.48 -2.46
C THR A 23 -27.04 9.81 -3.44
N ASN A 24 -25.81 9.39 -3.14
CA ASN A 24 -24.66 9.74 -3.97
C ASN A 24 -24.49 8.82 -5.19
N GLN A 25 -24.78 7.52 -5.06
CA GLN A 25 -24.54 6.50 -6.09
C GLN A 25 -25.64 5.41 -6.11
N PRO A 26 -26.91 5.77 -6.41
CA PRO A 26 -28.06 4.88 -6.27
C PRO A 26 -27.95 3.61 -7.12
N ALA A 27 -27.57 3.74 -8.39
CA ALA A 27 -27.54 2.61 -9.33
C ALA A 27 -26.51 1.55 -8.91
N TRP A 28 -25.27 1.96 -8.64
CA TRP A 28 -24.19 1.04 -8.26
C TRP A 28 -24.47 0.35 -6.93
N PHE A 29 -25.01 1.09 -5.95
CA PHE A 29 -25.38 0.53 -4.65
C PHE A 29 -26.51 -0.50 -4.77
N LEU A 30 -27.61 -0.15 -5.45
CA LEU A 30 -28.76 -1.05 -5.61
C LEU A 30 -28.42 -2.30 -6.40
N ILE A 31 -27.70 -2.17 -7.53
CA ILE A 31 -27.30 -3.33 -8.33
C ILE A 31 -26.35 -4.23 -7.54
N SER A 32 -25.39 -3.67 -6.80
CA SER A 32 -24.47 -4.46 -5.97
C SER A 32 -25.20 -5.22 -4.87
N VAL A 33 -26.12 -4.57 -4.15
CA VAL A 33 -26.93 -5.21 -3.11
C VAL A 33 -27.83 -6.30 -3.71
N PHE A 34 -28.54 -6.00 -4.79
CA PHE A 34 -29.43 -6.95 -5.47
C PHE A 34 -28.66 -8.16 -5.98
N SER A 35 -27.55 -7.93 -6.70
CA SER A 35 -26.72 -9.02 -7.24
C SER A 35 -26.17 -9.91 -6.14
N THR A 36 -25.77 -9.33 -5.00
CA THR A 36 -25.31 -10.11 -3.84
C THR A 36 -26.42 -10.99 -3.25
N VAL A 37 -27.64 -10.45 -3.10
CA VAL A 37 -28.80 -11.21 -2.60
C VAL A 37 -29.19 -12.34 -3.55
N VAL A 38 -29.24 -12.07 -4.86
CA VAL A 38 -29.53 -13.10 -5.86
C VAL A 38 -28.43 -14.16 -5.90
N SER A 39 -27.16 -13.75 -5.80
CA SER A 39 -26.01 -14.66 -5.73
C SER A 39 -26.11 -15.60 -4.53
N ASP A 40 -26.37 -15.07 -3.34
CA ASP A 40 -26.52 -15.86 -2.11
C ASP A 40 -27.73 -16.83 -2.18
N THR A 41 -28.81 -16.40 -2.83
CA THR A 41 -30.00 -17.23 -3.04
C THR A 41 -29.73 -18.34 -4.06
N ALA A 42 -29.07 -18.03 -5.18
CA ALA A 42 -28.68 -19.00 -6.19
C ALA A 42 -27.71 -20.05 -5.63
N LYS A 43 -26.75 -19.62 -4.79
CA LYS A 43 -25.84 -20.52 -4.06
C LYS A 43 -26.60 -21.46 -3.13
N LEU A 44 -27.62 -20.96 -2.44
CA LEU A 44 -28.47 -21.77 -1.57
C LEU A 44 -29.27 -22.80 -2.37
N LEU A 45 -29.88 -22.39 -3.50
CA LEU A 45 -30.59 -23.30 -4.39
C LEU A 45 -29.66 -24.37 -4.99
N ALA A 46 -28.47 -23.99 -5.41
CA ALA A 46 -27.45 -24.91 -5.92
C ALA A 46 -27.05 -25.98 -4.90
N PHE A 47 -27.19 -25.71 -3.59
CA PHE A 47 -26.94 -26.70 -2.54
C PHE A 47 -28.18 -27.56 -2.21
N ILE A 48 -29.39 -26.97 -2.26
CA ILE A 48 -30.63 -27.68 -1.93
C ILE A 48 -31.07 -28.63 -3.05
N LEU A 49 -30.89 -28.23 -4.32
CA LEU A 49 -31.37 -29.00 -5.46
C LEU A 49 -30.71 -30.39 -5.59
N PRO A 50 -29.37 -30.54 -5.46
CA PRO A 50 -28.74 -31.86 -5.46
C PRO A 50 -29.24 -32.76 -4.33
N LEU A 51 -29.53 -32.18 -3.17
CA LEU A 51 -30.07 -32.95 -2.04
C LEU A 51 -31.48 -33.48 -2.34
N LYS A 52 -32.33 -32.69 -3.01
CA LYS A 52 -33.61 -33.18 -3.53
C LYS A 52 -33.44 -34.30 -4.54
N VAL A 53 -32.46 -34.17 -5.45
CA VAL A 53 -32.13 -35.20 -6.44
C VAL A 53 -31.72 -36.51 -5.77
N VAL A 54 -30.81 -36.47 -4.79
CA VAL A 54 -30.35 -37.65 -4.06
C VAL A 54 -31.50 -38.32 -3.31
N LEU A 55 -32.37 -37.55 -2.66
CA LEU A 55 -33.54 -38.08 -1.96
C LEU A 55 -34.56 -38.73 -2.92
N LEU A 56 -34.76 -38.15 -4.10
CA LEU A 56 -35.69 -38.69 -5.11
C LEU A 56 -35.12 -39.92 -5.83
N ALA A 57 -33.81 -39.94 -6.08
CA ALA A 57 -33.12 -41.06 -6.71
C ALA A 57 -33.00 -42.27 -5.77
N GLY A 58 -32.84 -42.02 -4.46
CA GLY A 58 -32.70 -43.06 -3.44
C GLY A 58 -34.00 -43.72 -2.96
N SER A 59 -35.17 -43.24 -3.40
CA SER A 59 -36.47 -43.82 -3.03
C SER A 59 -37.03 -44.70 -4.16
N GLU A 60 -37.67 -45.83 -3.85
CA GLU A 60 -38.25 -46.73 -4.87
C GLU A 60 -39.40 -46.05 -5.65
N GLY A 61 -40.19 -45.18 -5.00
CA GLY A 61 -41.23 -44.35 -5.61
C GLY A 61 -41.02 -42.84 -5.39
N VAL A 62 -41.99 -42.01 -5.78
CA VAL A 62 -42.02 -40.59 -5.36
C VAL A 62 -42.39 -40.57 -3.88
N PRO A 63 -41.53 -40.07 -2.98
CA PRO A 63 -41.86 -40.03 -1.57
C PRO A 63 -43.11 -39.17 -1.33
N ARG A 64 -43.94 -39.50 -0.33
CA ARG A 64 -45.16 -38.75 0.01
C ARG A 64 -44.98 -37.24 0.15
N TYR A 65 -43.78 -36.77 0.47
CA TYR A 65 -43.45 -35.35 0.57
C TYR A 65 -43.19 -34.64 -0.78
N PHE A 66 -43.12 -35.38 -1.90
CA PHE A 66 -42.97 -34.89 -3.27
C PHE A 66 -44.22 -35.11 -4.14
N GLU A 67 -45.16 -35.96 -3.72
CA GLU A 67 -46.40 -36.27 -4.46
C GLU A 67 -47.23 -35.02 -4.80
N PHE A 68 -47.11 -33.93 -4.03
CA PHE A 68 -47.79 -32.66 -4.33
C PHE A 68 -47.25 -31.94 -5.58
N PHE A 69 -46.02 -32.23 -6.02
CA PHE A 69 -45.36 -31.51 -7.12
C PHE A 69 -44.91 -32.42 -8.28
N ILE A 70 -44.71 -33.71 -8.02
CA ILE A 70 -44.10 -34.64 -8.96
C ILE A 70 -45.03 -35.83 -9.17
N ASP A 71 -45.53 -35.98 -10.39
CA ASP A 71 -46.17 -37.21 -10.81
C ASP A 71 -45.12 -38.32 -10.96
N SER A 72 -45.43 -39.49 -10.42
CA SER A 72 -44.59 -40.69 -10.45
C SER A 72 -44.14 -41.07 -11.86
N ALA A 73 -44.95 -40.77 -12.89
CA ALA A 73 -44.65 -41.07 -14.29
C ALA A 73 -43.45 -40.28 -14.85
N PHE A 74 -43.07 -39.15 -14.24
CA PHE A 74 -42.01 -38.26 -14.74
C PHE A 74 -40.82 -38.14 -13.81
N LYS A 75 -40.66 -39.08 -12.87
CA LYS A 75 -39.59 -39.07 -11.85
C LYS A 75 -38.20 -38.81 -12.45
N ASP A 76 -37.82 -39.54 -13.50
CA ASP A 76 -36.50 -39.43 -14.12
C ASP A 76 -36.27 -38.07 -14.80
N ASN A 77 -37.30 -37.51 -15.43
CA ASN A 77 -37.25 -36.17 -16.02
C ASN A 77 -37.06 -35.09 -14.96
N TRP A 78 -37.68 -35.25 -13.78
CA TRP A 78 -37.47 -34.35 -12.65
C TRP A 78 -36.06 -34.45 -12.07
N ILE A 79 -35.49 -35.65 -11.96
CA ILE A 79 -34.10 -35.84 -11.54
C ILE A 79 -33.15 -35.08 -12.47
N LEU A 80 -33.29 -35.30 -13.79
CA LEU A 80 -32.47 -34.65 -14.80
C LEU A 80 -32.64 -33.12 -14.76
N GLY A 81 -33.89 -32.64 -14.72
CA GLY A 81 -34.20 -31.20 -14.68
C GLY A 81 -33.66 -30.50 -13.44
N LEU A 82 -33.79 -31.11 -12.26
CA LEU A 82 -33.26 -30.56 -11.00
C LEU A 82 -31.72 -30.55 -10.97
N SER A 83 -31.06 -31.56 -11.54
CA SER A 83 -29.60 -31.58 -11.68
C SER A 83 -29.09 -30.48 -12.61
N ILE A 84 -29.73 -30.29 -13.77
CA ILE A 84 -29.38 -29.19 -14.69
C ILE A 84 -29.63 -27.84 -14.02
N ALA A 85 -30.76 -27.66 -13.33
CA ALA A 85 -31.07 -26.44 -12.59
C ALA A 85 -30.04 -26.14 -11.49
N ALA A 86 -29.54 -27.17 -10.77
CA ALA A 86 -28.50 -26.99 -9.76
C ALA A 86 -27.20 -26.43 -10.36
N ILE A 87 -26.77 -26.96 -11.51
CA ILE A 87 -25.59 -26.50 -12.25
C ILE A 87 -25.80 -25.06 -12.72
N LEU A 88 -26.95 -24.74 -13.30
CA LEU A 88 -27.28 -23.38 -13.75
C LEU A 88 -27.31 -22.38 -12.58
N CYS A 89 -27.89 -22.74 -11.44
CA CYS A 89 -27.87 -21.90 -10.24
C CYS A 89 -26.42 -21.66 -9.74
N TYR A 90 -25.55 -22.67 -9.82
CA TYR A 90 -24.16 -22.52 -9.44
C TYR A 90 -23.39 -21.60 -10.39
N ILE A 91 -23.58 -21.74 -11.71
CA ILE A 91 -22.98 -20.85 -12.71
C ILE A 91 -23.49 -19.41 -12.52
N LEU A 92 -24.80 -19.24 -12.28
CA LEU A 92 -25.40 -17.93 -11.99
C LEU A 92 -24.78 -17.28 -10.75
N HIS A 93 -24.58 -18.06 -9.68
CA HIS A 93 -23.88 -17.60 -8.48
C HIS A 93 -22.47 -17.10 -8.80
N LEU A 94 -21.67 -17.86 -9.55
CA LEU A 94 -20.32 -17.45 -9.96
C LEU A 94 -20.34 -16.17 -10.80
N GLY A 95 -21.25 -16.08 -11.77
CA GLY A 95 -21.41 -14.90 -12.62
C GLY A 95 -21.76 -13.65 -11.81
N LEU A 96 -22.71 -13.76 -10.88
CA LEU A 96 -23.10 -12.64 -10.04
C LEU A 96 -22.01 -12.21 -9.05
N ASP A 97 -21.23 -13.14 -8.51
CA ASP A 97 -20.09 -12.81 -7.66
C ASP A 97 -19.04 -11.99 -8.43
N THR A 98 -18.71 -12.39 -9.67
CA THR A 98 -17.79 -11.59 -10.51
C THR A 98 -18.37 -10.22 -10.89
N LEU A 99 -19.69 -10.14 -11.10
CA LEU A 99 -20.36 -8.86 -11.34
C LEU A 99 -20.26 -7.96 -10.11
N VAL A 100 -20.50 -8.47 -8.90
CA VAL A 100 -20.41 -7.70 -7.65
C VAL A 100 -19.00 -7.11 -7.48
N GLU A 101 -17.94 -7.87 -7.79
CA GLU A 101 -16.56 -7.37 -7.72
C GLU A 101 -16.29 -6.23 -8.73
N ARG A 102 -16.76 -6.39 -9.97
CA ARG A 102 -16.63 -5.35 -11.01
C ARG A 102 -17.41 -4.09 -10.64
N MET A 103 -18.63 -4.24 -10.15
CA MET A 103 -19.49 -3.12 -9.75
C MET A 103 -18.93 -2.40 -8.51
N ALA A 104 -18.33 -3.13 -7.58
CA ALA A 104 -17.62 -2.53 -6.45
C ALA A 104 -16.41 -1.69 -6.91
N HIS A 105 -15.74 -2.10 -8.00
CA HIS A 105 -14.67 -1.32 -8.61
C HIS A 105 -15.16 0.00 -9.20
N ALA A 106 -16.25 -0.04 -9.98
CA ALA A 106 -16.86 1.14 -10.58
C ALA A 106 -17.46 2.09 -9.53
N GLY A 107 -18.17 1.55 -8.54
CA GLY A 107 -18.74 2.31 -7.43
C GLY A 107 -17.67 2.98 -6.55
N GLY A 108 -16.57 2.27 -6.26
CA GLY A 108 -15.43 2.81 -5.51
C GLY A 108 -14.77 4.00 -6.21
N HIS A 109 -14.53 3.91 -7.52
CA HIS A 109 -14.00 5.00 -8.34
C HIS A 109 -14.95 6.22 -8.36
N SER A 110 -16.26 5.98 -8.47
CA SER A 110 -17.27 7.05 -8.48
C SER A 110 -17.40 7.76 -7.12
N VAL A 111 -17.30 7.01 -6.01
CA VAL A 111 -17.26 7.57 -4.65
C VAL A 111 -15.97 8.37 -4.42
N ALA A 112 -14.82 7.84 -4.82
CA ALA A 112 -13.53 8.53 -4.67
C ALA A 112 -13.47 9.83 -5.48
N SER A 113 -13.93 9.81 -6.73
CA SER A 113 -13.98 11.00 -7.60
C SER A 113 -15.02 12.04 -7.13
N SER A 114 -16.13 11.61 -6.53
CA SER A 114 -17.16 12.51 -5.99
C SER A 114 -16.81 13.11 -4.62
N ALA A 115 -15.97 12.42 -3.84
CA ALA A 115 -15.54 12.83 -2.51
C ALA A 115 -14.35 13.82 -2.55
N ASN A 116 -13.56 13.84 -3.63
CA ASN A 116 -12.31 14.58 -3.63
C ASN A 116 -12.01 15.34 -4.93
N LYS A 117 -12.67 16.48 -5.13
CA LYS A 117 -12.30 17.46 -6.17
C LYS A 117 -10.97 18.20 -5.87
N LEU A 118 -10.29 17.96 -4.73
CA LEU A 118 -9.14 18.78 -4.30
C LEU A 118 -7.93 18.05 -3.68
N ALA A 119 -7.90 16.72 -3.59
CA ALA A 119 -6.69 16.02 -3.14
C ALA A 119 -6.57 14.60 -3.73
N LEU A 120 -6.06 14.51 -4.96
CA LEU A 120 -5.62 13.28 -5.62
C LEU A 120 -4.36 12.71 -4.92
N VAL A 121 -4.52 12.22 -3.68
CA VAL A 121 -3.48 11.44 -3.00
C VAL A 121 -3.69 9.97 -3.35
N ARG A 122 -2.72 9.38 -4.05
CA ARG A 122 -2.68 7.95 -4.39
C ARG A 122 -2.93 7.09 -3.14
N GLY A 123 -3.88 6.17 -3.21
CA GLY A 123 -4.25 5.24 -2.13
C GLY A 123 -5.65 5.46 -1.52
N GLN A 124 -6.25 6.65 -1.68
CA GLN A 124 -7.61 6.90 -1.15
C GLN A 124 -8.71 6.16 -1.93
N GLU A 125 -8.49 5.88 -3.21
CA GLU A 125 -9.43 5.14 -4.05
C GLU A 125 -9.58 3.68 -3.59
N GLU A 126 -8.48 3.01 -3.26
CA GLU A 126 -8.51 1.64 -2.73
C GLU A 126 -9.23 1.58 -1.38
N ILE A 127 -9.02 2.59 -0.54
CA ILE A 127 -9.67 2.73 0.76
C ILE A 127 -11.18 2.95 0.58
N ALA A 128 -11.59 3.84 -0.33
CA ALA A 128 -13.00 4.09 -0.64
C ALA A 128 -13.68 2.84 -1.22
N LYS A 129 -13.04 2.14 -2.17
CA LYS A 129 -13.52 0.88 -2.75
C LYS A 129 -13.74 -0.19 -1.67
N LYS A 130 -12.76 -0.35 -0.78
CA LYS A 130 -12.83 -1.32 0.33
C LYS A 130 -14.05 -1.06 1.23
N TYR A 131 -14.28 0.19 1.61
CA TYR A 131 -15.41 0.52 2.48
C TYR A 131 -16.76 0.44 1.75
N PHE A 132 -16.84 0.88 0.50
CA PHE A 132 -18.07 0.77 -0.30
C PHE A 132 -18.50 -0.70 -0.49
N SER A 133 -17.57 -1.58 -0.85
CA SER A 133 -17.82 -3.03 -0.95
C SER A 133 -18.25 -3.64 0.39
N ARG A 134 -17.63 -3.21 1.49
CA ARG A 134 -17.97 -3.70 2.83
C ARG A 134 -19.37 -3.29 3.27
N VAL A 135 -19.78 -2.05 2.99
CA VAL A 135 -21.12 -1.54 3.31
C VAL A 135 -22.19 -2.24 2.47
N THR A 136 -22.01 -2.32 1.15
CA THR A 136 -22.94 -3.01 0.24
C THR A 136 -23.08 -4.49 0.59
N SER A 137 -21.97 -5.19 0.84
CA SER A 137 -22.01 -6.59 1.26
C SER A 137 -22.71 -6.77 2.61
N LEU A 138 -22.54 -5.86 3.56
CA LEU A 138 -23.20 -5.95 4.86
C LEU A 138 -24.72 -5.75 4.71
N SER A 139 -25.14 -4.75 3.94
CA SER A 139 -26.56 -4.49 3.65
C SER A 139 -27.24 -5.65 2.94
N ALA A 140 -26.58 -6.26 1.95
CA ALA A 140 -27.07 -7.47 1.31
C ALA A 140 -27.19 -8.65 2.29
N SER A 141 -26.20 -8.81 3.18
CA SER A 141 -26.22 -9.87 4.19
C SER A 141 -27.41 -9.68 5.15
N THR A 142 -27.72 -8.44 5.53
CA THR A 142 -28.89 -8.12 6.38
C THR A 142 -30.19 -8.50 5.67
N ILE A 143 -30.37 -8.12 4.41
CA ILE A 143 -31.56 -8.48 3.62
C ILE A 143 -31.69 -10.00 3.49
N PHE A 144 -30.59 -10.69 3.19
CA PHE A 144 -30.56 -12.15 3.09
C PHE A 144 -30.94 -12.82 4.42
N LEU A 145 -30.45 -12.32 5.55
CA LEU A 145 -30.81 -12.84 6.87
C LEU A 145 -32.32 -12.72 7.12
N PHE A 146 -32.93 -11.58 6.78
CA PHE A 146 -34.38 -11.42 6.88
C PHE A 146 -35.13 -12.41 5.98
N LEU A 147 -34.71 -12.57 4.72
CA LEU A 147 -35.29 -13.56 3.82
C LEU A 147 -35.18 -14.99 4.36
N ALA A 148 -34.03 -15.35 4.93
CA ALA A 148 -33.82 -16.67 5.52
C ALA A 148 -34.72 -16.91 6.75
N LEU A 149 -34.82 -15.91 7.64
CA LEU A 149 -35.71 -15.98 8.80
C LEU A 149 -37.19 -16.04 8.41
N SER A 150 -37.60 -15.25 7.41
CA SER A 150 -38.95 -15.32 6.84
C SER A 150 -39.24 -16.68 6.22
N GLY A 151 -38.27 -17.26 5.49
CA GLY A 151 -38.40 -18.61 4.95
C GLY A 151 -38.59 -19.67 6.04
N ILE A 152 -37.83 -19.58 7.14
CA ILE A 152 -38.02 -20.46 8.31
C ILE A 152 -39.39 -20.23 8.94
N ALA A 153 -39.83 -18.98 9.10
CA ALA A 153 -41.12 -18.65 9.70
C ALA A 153 -42.30 -19.21 8.91
N VAL A 154 -42.24 -19.18 7.57
CA VAL A 154 -43.27 -19.74 6.69
C VAL A 154 -43.28 -21.27 6.74
N MET A 155 -42.11 -21.91 6.76
CA MET A 155 -42.01 -23.37 6.75
C MET A 155 -42.28 -24.01 8.11
N ARG A 156 -41.84 -23.35 9.19
CA ARG A 156 -41.86 -23.84 10.58
C ARG A 156 -41.96 -22.64 11.55
N PRO A 157 -43.15 -22.04 11.72
CA PRO A 157 -43.34 -20.89 12.60
C PRO A 157 -42.94 -21.21 14.05
N ASP A 158 -43.14 -22.45 14.48
CA ASP A 158 -42.80 -22.94 15.83
C ASP A 158 -41.30 -22.78 16.18
N LEU A 159 -40.41 -22.64 15.19
CA LEU A 159 -38.97 -22.47 15.42
C LEU A 159 -38.57 -21.02 15.73
N ILE A 160 -39.38 -20.03 15.35
CA ILE A 160 -39.01 -18.62 15.50
C ILE A 160 -38.97 -18.22 16.98
N THR A 161 -39.96 -18.64 17.76
CA THR A 161 -40.06 -18.36 19.20
C THR A 161 -38.86 -18.88 19.99
N PRO A 162 -38.50 -20.19 19.93
CA PRO A 162 -37.34 -20.70 20.67
C PRO A 162 -36.03 -20.11 20.18
N LEU A 163 -35.87 -19.87 18.87
CA LEU A 163 -34.66 -19.25 18.33
C LEU A 163 -34.49 -17.81 18.80
N GLY A 164 -35.59 -17.05 18.84
CA GLY A 164 -35.64 -15.69 19.39
C GLY A 164 -35.29 -15.68 20.88
N PHE A 165 -35.84 -16.62 21.65
CA PHE A 165 -35.53 -16.78 23.07
C PHE A 165 -34.05 -17.09 23.32
N VAL A 166 -33.47 -18.07 22.61
CA VAL A 166 -32.03 -18.40 22.74
C VAL A 166 -31.16 -17.21 22.35
N SER A 167 -31.53 -16.48 21.28
CA SER A 167 -30.79 -15.30 20.85
C SER A 167 -30.85 -14.18 21.89
N LEU A 168 -32.02 -13.94 22.50
CA LEU A 168 -32.21 -12.97 23.58
C LEU A 168 -31.41 -13.37 24.84
N LEU A 169 -31.46 -14.64 25.23
CA LEU A 169 -30.70 -15.16 26.36
C LEU A 169 -29.20 -14.92 26.18
N LEU A 170 -28.65 -15.29 25.02
CA LEU A 170 -27.24 -15.07 24.70
C LEU A 170 -26.88 -13.58 24.68
N PHE A 171 -27.77 -12.73 24.17
CA PHE A 171 -27.62 -11.28 24.23
C PHE A 171 -27.56 -10.78 25.68
N CYS A 172 -28.47 -11.20 26.54
CA CYS A 172 -28.49 -10.87 27.97
C CYS A 172 -27.20 -11.32 28.67
N ILE A 173 -26.74 -12.55 28.42
CA ILE A 173 -25.46 -13.07 28.96
C ILE A 173 -24.29 -12.19 28.51
N THR A 174 -24.24 -11.84 27.23
CA THR A 174 -23.19 -10.96 26.67
C THR A 174 -23.20 -9.59 27.35
N THR A 175 -24.38 -8.99 27.50
CA THR A 175 -24.53 -7.69 28.16
C THR A 175 -24.17 -7.73 29.63
N GLY A 176 -24.54 -8.80 30.35
CA GLY A 176 -24.19 -9.02 31.74
C GLY A 176 -22.67 -9.13 31.91
N TRP A 177 -22.02 -9.96 31.10
CA TRP A 177 -20.56 -10.13 31.12
C TRP A 177 -19.83 -8.78 30.94
N LEU A 178 -20.23 -8.00 29.94
CA LEU A 178 -19.64 -6.68 29.66
C LEU A 178 -19.99 -5.59 30.70
N ALA A 179 -21.01 -5.81 31.52
CA ALA A 179 -21.39 -4.93 32.62
C ALA A 179 -20.62 -5.26 33.92
N LEU A 180 -20.30 -6.54 34.16
CA LEU A 180 -19.53 -6.98 35.32
C LEU A 180 -18.03 -6.61 35.22
N GLU A 181 -17.44 -6.61 34.02
CA GLU A 181 -16.06 -6.16 33.82
C GLU A 181 -15.98 -4.63 33.84
N ARG A 182 -15.73 -4.09 35.05
CA ARG A 182 -15.64 -2.65 35.32
C ARG A 182 -14.25 -2.06 35.07
N ASP A 183 -13.26 -2.90 34.76
CA ASP A 183 -11.85 -2.51 34.74
C ASP A 183 -11.32 -2.16 33.35
N ARG A 184 -10.33 -1.26 33.29
CA ARG A 184 -9.86 -0.55 32.07
C ARG A 184 -9.12 -1.43 31.03
N GLN A 185 -9.05 -2.74 31.22
CA GLN A 185 -8.43 -3.63 30.24
C GLN A 185 -9.45 -4.14 29.21
N PRO A 186 -9.08 -4.26 27.92
CA PRO A 186 -9.97 -4.81 26.92
C PRO A 186 -10.30 -6.27 27.27
N THR A 187 -11.59 -6.54 27.49
CA THR A 187 -12.13 -7.84 27.89
C THR A 187 -11.76 -8.92 26.87
N TRP A 188 -11.77 -10.20 27.28
CA TRP A 188 -11.47 -11.31 26.37
C TRP A 188 -12.34 -11.28 25.10
N ILE A 189 -13.60 -10.84 25.23
CA ILE A 189 -14.57 -10.66 24.13
C ILE A 189 -14.08 -9.61 23.12
N GLN A 190 -13.47 -8.52 23.57
CA GLN A 190 -12.94 -7.46 22.70
C GLN A 190 -11.67 -7.91 21.98
N ARG A 191 -10.81 -8.72 22.63
CA ARG A 191 -9.60 -9.27 21.98
C ARG A 191 -9.93 -10.38 20.99
N ASN A 192 -10.94 -11.20 21.28
CA ASN A 192 -11.28 -12.41 20.52
C ASN A 192 -12.67 -12.34 19.86
N THR A 193 -13.06 -11.16 19.35
CA THR A 193 -14.42 -10.94 18.83
C THR A 193 -14.83 -11.91 17.72
N LYS A 194 -13.90 -12.31 16.84
CA LYS A 194 -14.17 -13.30 15.77
C LYS A 194 -14.53 -14.68 16.35
N LEU A 195 -13.74 -15.14 17.32
CA LEU A 195 -13.95 -16.44 17.97
C LEU A 195 -15.26 -16.43 18.77
N TYR A 196 -15.48 -15.38 19.55
CA TYR A 196 -16.69 -15.22 20.36
C TYR A 196 -17.97 -15.18 19.51
N SER A 197 -17.98 -14.40 18.43
CA SER A 197 -19.12 -14.34 17.49
C SER A 197 -19.38 -15.70 16.83
N SER A 198 -18.32 -16.45 16.51
CA SER A 198 -18.46 -17.83 15.99
C SER A 198 -19.08 -18.78 17.02
N ILE A 199 -18.71 -18.66 18.30
CA ILE A 199 -19.28 -19.48 19.39
C ILE A 199 -20.77 -19.18 19.53
N ILE A 200 -21.17 -17.91 19.65
CA ILE A 200 -22.59 -17.51 19.77
C ILE A 200 -23.41 -18.07 18.61
N THR A 201 -22.95 -17.85 17.38
CA THR A 201 -23.70 -18.26 16.19
C THR A 201 -23.75 -19.78 16.01
N SER A 202 -22.72 -20.51 16.47
CA SER A 202 -22.72 -21.97 16.53
C SER A 202 -23.69 -22.49 17.58
N SER A 203 -23.78 -21.84 18.75
CA SER A 203 -24.75 -22.19 19.80
C SER A 203 -26.19 -21.97 19.34
N ILE A 204 -26.47 -20.88 18.63
CA ILE A 204 -27.80 -20.63 18.02
C ILE A 204 -28.14 -21.71 17.00
N PHE A 205 -27.19 -22.09 16.13
CA PHE A 205 -27.38 -23.16 15.17
C PHE A 205 -27.67 -24.51 15.86
N LEU A 206 -26.87 -24.87 16.87
CA LEU A 206 -27.02 -26.12 17.60
C LEU A 206 -28.38 -26.19 18.30
N ALA A 207 -28.77 -25.13 19.02
CA ALA A 207 -30.07 -25.06 19.66
C ALA A 207 -31.21 -25.18 18.63
N GLY A 208 -31.16 -24.42 17.54
CA GLY A 208 -32.16 -24.50 16.47
C GLY A 208 -32.22 -25.88 15.81
N PHE A 209 -31.08 -26.55 15.61
CA PHE A 209 -31.03 -27.92 15.11
C PHE A 209 -31.72 -28.90 16.06
N LEU A 210 -31.45 -28.83 17.37
CA LEU A 210 -32.11 -29.67 18.37
C LEU A 210 -33.63 -29.45 18.38
N PHE A 211 -34.10 -28.20 18.28
CA PHE A 211 -35.53 -27.89 18.15
C PHE A 211 -36.16 -28.42 16.86
N ILE A 212 -35.42 -28.50 15.77
CA ILE A 212 -35.90 -29.10 14.52
C ILE A 212 -36.05 -30.62 14.66
N VAL A 213 -35.12 -31.29 15.35
CA VAL A 213 -35.09 -32.74 15.51
C VAL A 213 -36.08 -33.23 16.58
N TYR A 214 -36.31 -32.46 17.64
CA TYR A 214 -37.12 -32.85 18.80
C TYR A 214 -38.53 -33.41 18.44
N PRO A 215 -39.33 -32.81 17.54
CA PRO A 215 -40.63 -33.37 17.15
C PRO A 215 -40.54 -34.76 16.50
N TYR A 216 -39.45 -35.07 15.81
CA TYR A 216 -39.25 -36.39 15.20
C TYR A 216 -39.03 -37.47 16.26
N THR A 217 -38.40 -37.13 17.40
CA THR A 217 -38.23 -38.08 18.51
C THR A 217 -39.54 -38.41 19.23
N LEU A 218 -40.54 -37.52 19.12
CA LEU A 218 -41.88 -37.71 19.68
C LEU A 218 -42.86 -38.34 18.67
N GLY A 219 -42.42 -38.66 17.45
CA GLY A 219 -43.28 -39.21 16.39
C GLY A 219 -44.25 -38.21 15.76
N THR A 220 -44.23 -36.93 16.16
CA THR A 220 -45.09 -35.85 15.63
C THR A 220 -44.35 -34.95 14.63
N GLY A 221 -43.29 -35.47 14.02
CA GLY A 221 -42.46 -34.73 13.09
C GLY A 221 -43.25 -34.24 11.87
N PRO A 222 -43.16 -32.95 11.50
CA PRO A 222 -43.76 -32.46 10.26
C PRO A 222 -43.00 -33.01 9.04
N ASN A 223 -43.37 -32.58 7.83
CA ASN A 223 -42.71 -32.99 6.59
C ASN A 223 -41.17 -32.83 6.69
N ILE A 224 -40.46 -33.95 6.52
CA ILE A 224 -38.98 -34.05 6.60
C ILE A 224 -38.30 -33.04 5.67
N LEU A 225 -38.87 -32.79 4.49
CA LEU A 225 -38.30 -31.85 3.52
C LEU A 225 -38.28 -30.42 4.07
N PHE A 226 -39.35 -29.97 4.74
CA PHE A 226 -39.37 -28.64 5.37
C PHE A 226 -38.37 -28.53 6.51
N SER A 227 -38.21 -29.59 7.31
CA SER A 227 -37.20 -29.61 8.37
C SER A 227 -35.78 -29.57 7.82
N LEU A 228 -35.52 -30.30 6.73
CA LEU A 228 -34.21 -30.31 6.07
C LEU A 228 -33.90 -28.94 5.46
N VAL A 229 -34.86 -28.33 4.77
CA VAL A 229 -34.71 -26.97 4.22
C VAL A 229 -34.54 -25.94 5.33
N ALA A 230 -35.29 -26.07 6.44
CA ALA A 230 -35.14 -25.24 7.62
C ALA A 230 -33.74 -25.38 8.25
N ILE A 231 -33.15 -26.59 8.32
CA ILE A 231 -31.78 -26.80 8.79
C ILE A 231 -30.77 -26.09 7.88
N VAL A 232 -30.95 -26.17 6.56
CA VAL A 232 -30.07 -25.49 5.58
C VAL A 232 -30.18 -23.98 5.71
N LEU A 233 -31.41 -23.45 5.78
CA LEU A 233 -31.67 -22.02 6.00
C LEU A 233 -31.11 -21.55 7.34
N LEU A 234 -31.28 -22.33 8.40
CA LEU A 234 -30.74 -22.04 9.73
C LEU A 234 -29.21 -21.97 9.69
N LYS A 235 -28.55 -22.98 9.09
CA LYS A 235 -27.09 -23.01 8.93
C LYS A 235 -26.57 -21.82 8.13
N ARG A 236 -27.28 -21.42 7.08
CA ARG A 236 -26.90 -20.26 6.26
C ARG A 236 -27.16 -18.96 7.00
N GLY A 237 -28.31 -18.84 7.66
CA GLY A 237 -28.72 -17.68 8.45
C GLY A 237 -27.74 -17.39 9.59
N THR A 238 -27.30 -18.39 10.34
CA THR A 238 -26.32 -18.20 11.42
C THR A 238 -24.93 -17.79 10.90
N LYS A 239 -24.50 -18.33 9.75
CA LYS A 239 -23.27 -17.86 9.08
C LYS A 239 -23.38 -16.41 8.61
N THR A 240 -24.53 -16.02 8.05
CA THR A 240 -24.78 -14.63 7.63
C THR A 240 -24.85 -13.70 8.83
N LEU A 241 -25.47 -14.13 9.94
CA LEU A 241 -25.48 -13.39 11.20
C LEU A 241 -24.06 -13.15 11.73
N ASN A 242 -23.20 -14.18 11.71
CA ASN A 242 -21.79 -14.03 12.10
C ASN A 242 -21.05 -12.98 11.23
N LYS A 243 -21.28 -13.02 9.92
CA LYS A 243 -20.74 -12.03 8.97
C LYS A 243 -21.24 -10.61 9.30
N ILE A 244 -22.52 -10.47 9.68
CA ILE A 244 -23.09 -9.17 10.06
C ILE A 244 -22.44 -8.64 11.33
N ILE A 245 -22.28 -9.47 12.36
CA ILE A 245 -21.68 -9.06 13.64
C ILE A 245 -20.22 -8.61 13.43
N ILE A 246 -19.39 -9.45 12.79
CA ILE A 246 -17.98 -9.13 12.54
C ILE A 246 -17.85 -7.91 11.61
N GLY A 247 -18.70 -7.82 10.57
CA GLY A 247 -18.74 -6.69 9.66
C GLY A 247 -19.08 -5.39 10.37
N SER A 248 -20.06 -5.41 11.27
CA SER A 248 -20.52 -4.25 12.03
C SER A 248 -19.46 -3.74 13.01
N VAL A 249 -18.83 -4.66 13.75
CA VAL A 249 -17.73 -4.30 14.67
C VAL A 249 -16.57 -3.68 13.90
N GLY A 250 -16.19 -4.28 12.76
CA GLY A 250 -15.10 -3.75 11.95
C GLY A 250 -15.41 -2.40 11.30
N LEU A 251 -16.64 -2.18 10.80
CA LEU A 251 -17.06 -0.87 10.29
C LEU A 251 -17.08 0.20 11.38
N THR A 252 -17.47 -0.16 12.61
CA THR A 252 -17.46 0.76 13.75
C THR A 252 -16.02 1.15 14.12
N ALA A 253 -15.08 0.20 14.09
CA ALA A 253 -13.67 0.48 14.34
C ALA A 253 -13.05 1.41 13.27
N ASP A 254 -13.54 1.32 12.04
CA ASP A 254 -13.11 2.10 10.88
C ASP A 254 -13.90 3.41 10.70
N ARG A 255 -14.90 3.68 11.56
CA ARG A 255 -15.77 4.87 11.48
C ARG A 255 -15.02 6.20 11.30
N PRO A 256 -13.89 6.48 11.99
CA PRO A 256 -13.14 7.72 11.81
C PRO A 256 -12.59 7.94 10.40
N PHE A 257 -12.41 6.87 9.61
CA PHE A 257 -11.99 6.93 8.21
C PHE A 257 -13.18 7.00 7.25
N ILE A 258 -14.28 6.33 7.59
CA ILE A 258 -15.49 6.28 6.77
C ILE A 258 -16.23 7.63 6.81
N ASP A 259 -16.30 8.26 7.99
CA ASP A 259 -17.09 9.49 8.17
C ASP A 259 -16.61 10.66 7.29
N PRO A 260 -15.30 10.98 7.21
CA PRO A 260 -14.79 12.01 6.30
C PRO A 260 -15.02 11.70 4.82
N LEU A 261 -14.89 10.43 4.43
CA LEU A 261 -15.06 9.99 3.04
C LEU A 261 -16.51 10.07 2.58
N MET A 262 -17.46 9.72 3.46
CA MET A 262 -18.87 9.52 3.09
C MET A 262 -19.79 10.68 3.46
N PHE A 263 -19.49 11.43 4.52
CA PHE A 263 -20.35 12.51 5.02
C PHE A 263 -19.83 13.92 4.77
N ARG A 264 -18.67 14.10 4.11
CA ARG A 264 -18.03 15.41 3.82
C ARG A 264 -17.81 16.31 5.05
N SER A 265 -18.00 15.79 6.26
CA SER A 265 -17.93 16.53 7.52
C SER A 265 -16.88 15.90 8.43
N GLY A 266 -15.70 16.51 8.49
CA GLY A 266 -14.65 16.14 9.44
C GLY A 266 -13.26 16.15 8.83
N LYS A 267 -12.29 16.69 9.57
CA LYS A 267 -10.86 16.48 9.30
C LYS A 267 -10.57 15.00 9.52
N ILE A 268 -9.94 14.33 8.55
CA ILE A 268 -9.43 12.97 8.73
C ILE A 268 -8.49 13.02 9.94
N PRO A 269 -8.79 12.33 11.07
CA PRO A 269 -7.89 12.34 12.21
C PRO A 269 -6.55 11.77 11.77
N SER A 270 -5.47 12.49 12.09
CA SER A 270 -4.11 12.04 11.89
C SER A 270 -3.91 10.72 12.64
N THR A 271 -3.95 9.62 11.88
CA THR A 271 -3.39 8.28 12.14
C THR A 271 -3.37 7.78 13.60
N LYS A 272 -4.16 6.72 13.86
CA LYS A 272 -3.68 5.62 14.71
C LYS A 272 -2.30 5.21 14.19
N ASP A 273 -1.30 5.09 15.07
CA ASP A 273 0.05 4.59 14.75
C ASP A 273 -0.07 3.44 13.75
N VAL A 274 0.49 3.63 12.55
CA VAL A 274 0.51 2.55 11.56
C VAL A 274 1.23 1.37 12.21
N PRO A 275 0.79 0.11 12.06
CA PRO A 275 1.45 -1.04 12.71
C PRO A 275 2.98 -1.05 12.50
N ALA A 276 3.45 -0.61 11.33
CA ALA A 276 4.88 -0.45 11.03
C ALA A 276 5.59 0.64 11.87
N GLU A 277 4.91 1.73 12.25
CA GLU A 277 5.47 2.77 13.11
C GLU A 277 5.52 2.31 14.58
N SER A 278 4.53 1.54 15.05
CA SER A 278 4.62 0.88 16.37
C SER A 278 5.73 -0.15 16.38
N ALA A 279 5.81 -1.03 15.37
CA ALA A 279 6.85 -2.04 15.27
C ALA A 279 8.26 -1.41 15.21
N LEU A 280 8.44 -0.33 14.45
CA LEU A 280 9.70 0.43 14.45
C LEU A 280 10.05 0.94 15.85
N ARG A 281 9.07 1.53 16.56
CA ARG A 281 9.27 2.04 17.92
C ARG A 281 9.66 0.90 18.85
N ASP A 282 8.99 -0.24 18.78
CA ASP A 282 9.18 -1.36 19.70
C ASP A 282 10.51 -2.09 19.42
N LEU A 283 10.85 -2.32 18.15
CA LEU A 283 12.08 -3.03 17.73
C LEU A 283 13.35 -2.18 17.84
N PHE A 284 13.25 -0.85 17.77
CA PHE A 284 14.41 0.04 17.75
C PHE A 284 14.43 1.03 18.93
N GLN A 285 13.78 0.68 20.05
CA GLN A 285 14.05 1.35 21.34
C GLN A 285 15.53 1.25 21.68
N LYS A 286 16.04 2.18 22.50
CA LYS A 286 17.48 2.32 22.78
C LYS A 286 18.16 1.00 23.15
N ARG A 287 17.56 0.23 24.08
CA ARG A 287 18.10 -1.06 24.50
C ARG A 287 18.07 -2.09 23.38
N GLN A 288 16.94 -2.21 22.69
CA GLN A 288 16.76 -3.22 21.64
C GLN A 288 17.66 -2.95 20.43
N ARG A 289 17.82 -1.69 20.00
CA ARG A 289 18.73 -1.37 18.89
C ARG A 289 20.20 -1.60 19.24
N GLU A 290 20.61 -1.39 20.50
CA GLU A 290 21.97 -1.71 20.95
C GLU A 290 22.21 -3.21 20.92
N THR A 291 21.25 -4.01 21.40
CA THR A 291 21.28 -5.47 21.31
C THR A 291 21.33 -5.94 19.86
N ASN A 292 20.41 -5.50 19.01
CA ASN A 292 20.34 -5.90 17.61
C ASN A 292 21.63 -5.57 16.86
N VAL A 293 22.22 -4.39 17.10
CA VAL A 293 23.50 -3.99 16.49
C VAL A 293 24.63 -4.89 16.99
N ARG A 294 24.72 -5.15 18.30
CA ARG A 294 25.79 -5.99 18.88
C ARG A 294 25.76 -7.42 18.34
N GLU A 295 24.58 -8.03 18.25
CA GLU A 295 24.42 -9.41 17.79
C GLU A 295 24.83 -9.64 16.32
N HIS A 296 24.84 -8.57 15.51
CA HIS A 296 25.08 -8.68 14.07
C HIS A 296 26.38 -8.02 13.61
N LEU A 297 27.10 -7.34 14.51
CA LEU A 297 28.43 -6.84 14.20
C LEU A 297 29.42 -8.02 14.09
N PRO A 298 30.43 -7.94 13.20
CA PRO A 298 31.47 -8.96 13.10
C PRO A 298 32.26 -9.14 14.41
N GLU A 299 32.83 -10.33 14.62
CA GLU A 299 33.60 -10.73 15.83
C GLU A 299 34.70 -9.72 16.22
N GLN A 300 35.27 -8.98 15.26
CA GLN A 300 36.26 -7.93 15.53
C GLN A 300 35.73 -6.80 16.45
N TYR A 301 34.42 -6.69 16.65
CA TYR A 301 33.76 -5.70 17.48
C TYR A 301 33.26 -6.25 18.83
N ASP A 302 33.49 -7.54 19.14
CA ASP A 302 32.92 -8.19 20.32
C ASP A 302 33.35 -7.53 21.64
N ASP A 303 34.63 -7.12 21.71
CA ASP A 303 35.21 -6.45 22.88
C ASP A 303 35.00 -4.91 22.88
N TYR A 304 34.38 -4.34 21.84
CA TYR A 304 34.19 -2.90 21.73
C TYR A 304 32.98 -2.42 22.54
N SER A 305 33.13 -1.28 23.21
CA SER A 305 31.99 -0.57 23.80
C SER A 305 31.22 0.18 22.73
N LEU A 306 29.91 -0.07 22.64
CA LEU A 306 29.04 0.46 21.59
C LEU A 306 28.11 1.54 22.15
N ASP A 307 28.10 2.72 21.52
CA ASP A 307 27.08 3.77 21.73
C ASP A 307 26.24 3.92 20.46
N VAL A 308 24.99 3.45 20.51
CA VAL A 308 24.06 3.47 19.38
C VAL A 308 23.01 4.57 19.55
N ARG A 309 23.17 5.63 18.75
CA ARG A 309 22.29 6.81 18.77
C ARG A 309 21.41 6.86 17.54
N TRP A 310 20.20 7.36 17.71
CA TRP A 310 19.31 7.68 16.59
C TRP A 310 19.84 8.91 15.85
N ASP A 311 19.77 8.89 14.52
CA ASP A 311 20.12 10.02 13.66
C ASP A 311 19.00 10.21 12.63
N ASP A 312 18.48 11.43 12.52
CA ASP A 312 17.38 11.69 11.60
C ASP A 312 17.84 11.68 10.15
N ASN A 313 17.11 10.93 9.32
CA ASN A 313 17.31 10.89 7.88
C ASN A 313 16.22 11.74 7.20
N ARG A 314 16.56 12.36 6.07
CA ARG A 314 15.62 13.13 5.24
C ARG A 314 14.69 12.23 4.44
N LEU A 315 15.08 10.99 4.21
CA LEU A 315 14.32 10.04 3.42
C LEU A 315 13.28 9.31 4.28
N ARG A 316 12.00 9.58 4.02
CA ARG A 316 10.90 8.89 4.71
C ARG A 316 10.93 7.38 4.46
N GLY A 317 10.92 6.60 5.55
CA GLY A 317 11.00 5.13 5.52
C GLY A 317 12.42 4.57 5.48
N ILE A 318 13.44 5.43 5.56
CA ILE A 318 14.81 5.02 5.89
C ILE A 318 15.18 5.74 7.18
N TYR A 319 15.59 4.98 8.19
CA TYR A 319 16.03 5.52 9.47
C TYR A 319 17.54 5.33 9.59
N SER A 320 18.20 6.20 10.36
CA SER A 320 19.65 6.11 10.56
C SER A 320 20.00 5.94 12.02
N LEU A 321 21.00 5.10 12.27
CA LEU A 321 21.68 4.94 13.54
C LEU A 321 23.11 5.41 13.38
N ARG A 322 23.60 6.20 14.34
CA ARG A 322 25.01 6.49 14.51
C ARG A 322 25.55 5.56 15.57
N ILE A 323 26.55 4.78 15.21
CA ILE A 323 27.17 3.78 16.09
C ILE A 323 28.61 4.21 16.31
N ILE A 324 28.99 4.41 17.57
CA ILE A 324 30.37 4.70 17.97
C ILE A 324 30.88 3.43 18.64
N ALA A 325 31.88 2.79 18.04
CA ALA A 325 32.50 1.59 18.56
C ALA A 325 33.88 1.96 19.14
N THR A 326 34.01 1.88 20.46
CA THR A 326 35.24 2.29 21.17
C THR A 326 35.99 1.05 21.63
N PRO A 327 37.24 0.85 21.18
CA PRO A 327 38.06 -0.29 21.55
C PRO A 327 38.39 -0.30 23.06
N PRO A 328 38.66 -1.48 23.65
CA PRO A 328 39.06 -1.59 25.05
C PRO A 328 40.45 -0.98 25.31
N CYS A 329 41.33 -0.97 24.30
CA CYS A 329 42.63 -0.33 24.38
C CYS A 329 42.51 1.17 24.08
N LEU A 330 42.93 2.01 25.02
CA LEU A 330 42.85 3.48 24.94
C LEU A 330 43.72 4.09 23.82
N GLU A 331 44.63 3.33 23.21
CA GLU A 331 45.50 3.81 22.13
C GLU A 331 44.84 3.75 20.74
N GLU A 332 43.81 2.92 20.56
CA GLU A 332 43.09 2.80 19.29
C GLU A 332 41.97 3.84 19.19
N LYS A 333 41.82 4.46 18.00
CA LYS A 333 40.77 5.46 17.77
C LYS A 333 39.40 4.79 17.65
N PRO A 334 38.33 5.42 18.17
CA PRO A 334 36.98 4.88 18.01
C PRO A 334 36.59 4.83 16.53
N GLN A 335 35.94 3.74 16.13
CA GLN A 335 35.38 3.58 14.80
C GLN A 335 33.96 4.14 14.74
N LEU A 336 33.63 4.85 13.67
CA LEU A 336 32.29 5.42 13.48
C LEU A 336 31.55 4.63 12.39
N LEU A 337 30.51 3.92 12.80
CA LEU A 337 29.65 3.15 11.92
C LEU A 337 28.29 3.83 11.77
N ARG A 338 27.61 3.58 10.66
CA ARG A 338 26.26 4.06 10.41
C ARG A 338 25.35 2.89 10.09
N GLY A 339 24.27 2.73 10.85
CA GLY A 339 23.20 1.80 10.52
C GLY A 339 22.13 2.50 9.68
N HIS A 340 21.70 1.91 8.57
CA HIS A 340 20.50 2.30 7.84
C HIS A 340 19.44 1.23 8.06
N ILE A 341 18.25 1.65 8.47
CA ILE A 341 17.09 0.78 8.67
C ILE A 341 16.09 1.10 7.57
N PHE A 342 15.82 0.12 6.72
CA PHE A 342 14.89 0.23 5.61
C PHE A 342 13.54 -0.35 6.02
N SER A 343 12.48 0.44 5.88
CA SER A 343 11.12 -0.07 6.00
C SER A 343 10.82 -1.06 4.87
N PRO A 344 9.81 -1.94 5.01
CA PRO A 344 9.48 -2.93 3.99
C PRO A 344 9.21 -2.30 2.62
N GLN A 345 8.61 -1.10 2.60
CA GLN A 345 8.30 -0.37 1.37
C GLN A 345 9.54 0.26 0.70
N ARG A 346 10.66 0.35 1.41
CA ARG A 346 11.91 1.01 0.98
C ARG A 346 13.08 0.05 0.77
N ARG A 347 12.89 -1.26 0.99
CA ARG A 347 13.90 -2.30 0.74
C ARG A 347 14.55 -2.22 -0.63
N HIS A 348 13.78 -1.90 -1.67
CA HIS A 348 14.28 -1.72 -3.05
C HIS A 348 15.42 -0.70 -3.18
N LEU A 349 15.55 0.27 -2.27
CA LEU A 349 16.65 1.25 -2.33
C LEU A 349 17.98 0.63 -1.92
N MET A 350 17.98 -0.32 -0.97
CA MET A 350 19.16 -1.10 -0.62
C MET A 350 19.55 -2.03 -1.76
N GLU A 351 18.58 -2.76 -2.32
CA GLU A 351 18.82 -3.69 -3.44
C GLU A 351 19.38 -2.96 -4.67
N ARG A 352 18.93 -1.72 -4.92
CA ARG A 352 19.51 -0.86 -5.95
C ARG A 352 20.96 -0.49 -5.66
N GLU A 353 21.29 -0.17 -4.42
CA GLU A 353 22.66 0.14 -4.02
C GLU A 353 23.57 -1.09 -4.21
N ASP A 354 23.13 -2.27 -3.77
CA ASP A 354 23.87 -3.52 -3.94
C ASP A 354 24.09 -3.83 -5.43
N TYR A 355 23.05 -3.65 -6.26
CA TYR A 355 23.16 -3.84 -7.71
C TYR A 355 24.18 -2.90 -8.36
N LEU A 356 24.28 -1.64 -7.90
CA LEU A 356 25.30 -0.71 -8.38
C LEU A 356 26.71 -1.22 -8.06
N PHE A 357 26.94 -1.65 -6.81
CA PHE A 357 28.25 -2.05 -6.34
C PHE A 357 28.68 -3.45 -6.77
N GLN A 358 27.77 -4.25 -7.35
CA GLN A 358 28.13 -5.44 -8.13
C GLN A 358 28.85 -5.09 -9.44
N HIS A 359 28.64 -3.87 -9.98
CA HIS A 359 29.18 -3.45 -11.27
C HIS A 359 30.30 -2.42 -11.16
N VAL A 360 30.32 -1.62 -10.09
CA VAL A 360 31.29 -0.53 -9.89
C VAL A 360 31.91 -0.64 -8.51
N PRO A 361 33.25 -0.60 -8.37
CA PRO A 361 33.88 -0.66 -7.06
C PRO A 361 33.50 0.55 -6.20
N ARG A 362 33.27 0.31 -4.91
CA ARG A 362 32.84 1.33 -3.94
C ARG A 362 33.79 2.52 -3.86
N ASP A 363 35.10 2.28 -3.89
CA ASP A 363 36.12 3.33 -3.81
C ASP A 363 36.07 4.30 -4.99
N ALA A 364 35.74 3.82 -6.20
CA ALA A 364 35.60 4.67 -7.38
C ALA A 364 34.46 5.69 -7.21
N LEU A 365 33.38 5.29 -6.52
CA LEU A 365 32.23 6.15 -6.24
C LEU A 365 32.28 6.80 -4.86
N LEU A 366 33.44 6.79 -4.20
CA LEU A 366 33.63 7.38 -2.87
C LEU A 366 32.63 6.79 -1.85
N ALA A 367 32.19 5.55 -2.03
CA ALA A 367 31.13 4.96 -1.21
C ALA A 367 31.69 4.38 0.08
N ALA A 368 30.87 4.38 1.14
CA ALA A 368 31.20 3.72 2.40
C ALA A 368 31.30 2.20 2.24
N SER A 369 32.15 1.59 3.07
CA SER A 369 32.35 0.14 3.07
C SER A 369 31.25 -0.55 3.89
N PRO A 370 30.63 -1.63 3.39
CA PRO A 370 29.65 -2.39 4.15
C PRO A 370 30.35 -3.18 5.25
N VAL A 371 29.80 -3.17 6.46
CA VAL A 371 30.26 -3.98 7.60
C VAL A 371 29.41 -5.24 7.71
N THR A 372 28.09 -5.08 7.73
CA THR A 372 27.14 -6.18 7.89
C THR A 372 25.75 -5.78 7.41
N SER A 373 24.95 -6.75 6.99
CA SER A 373 23.53 -6.58 6.65
C SER A 373 22.71 -7.68 7.30
N PHE A 374 21.58 -7.32 7.91
CA PHE A 374 20.73 -8.26 8.64
C PHE A 374 19.26 -7.83 8.62
N GLN A 375 18.38 -8.71 9.06
CA GLN A 375 16.93 -8.49 9.06
C GLN A 375 16.39 -8.57 10.49
N VAL A 376 15.60 -7.58 10.89
CA VAL A 376 14.87 -7.56 12.16
C VAL A 376 13.38 -7.48 11.85
N GLU A 377 12.68 -8.61 12.00
CA GLU A 377 11.31 -8.79 11.51
C GLU A 377 11.18 -8.37 10.03
N ASP A 378 10.36 -7.38 9.71
CA ASP A 378 10.16 -6.89 8.35
C ASP A 378 11.15 -5.77 7.96
N PHE A 379 12.02 -5.32 8.87
CA PHE A 379 13.00 -4.27 8.60
C PHE A 379 14.33 -4.85 8.14
N THR A 380 14.89 -4.26 7.08
CA THR A 380 16.24 -4.60 6.63
C THR A 380 17.22 -3.57 7.17
N CYS A 381 18.28 -4.02 7.80
CA CYS A 381 19.31 -3.20 8.42
C CYS A 381 20.63 -3.38 7.67
N HIS A 382 21.31 -2.27 7.39
CA HIS A 382 22.64 -2.27 6.76
C HIS A 382 23.57 -1.38 7.59
N ILE A 383 24.68 -1.92 8.08
CA ILE A 383 25.71 -1.16 8.78
C ILE A 383 26.89 -0.94 7.84
N ILE A 384 27.31 0.31 7.74
CA ILE A 384 28.45 0.75 6.93
C ILE A 384 29.50 1.43 7.80
N ASP A 385 30.76 1.30 7.42
CA ASP A 385 31.89 2.00 8.01
C ASP A 385 32.18 3.28 7.21
N TYR A 386 32.31 4.39 7.94
CA TYR A 386 32.71 5.67 7.38
C TYR A 386 33.89 6.31 8.13
N GLU A 387 34.64 5.49 8.87
CA GLU A 387 35.87 5.80 9.56
C GLU A 387 35.74 7.03 10.48
N THR A 388 36.69 7.97 10.43
CA THR A 388 36.73 9.20 11.25
C THR A 388 36.11 10.39 10.51
N GLY A 389 34.96 10.17 9.87
CA GLY A 389 34.31 11.15 9.01
C GLY A 389 33.70 12.36 9.75
N LYS A 390 34.18 13.59 9.49
CA LYS A 390 33.51 14.84 9.95
C LYS A 390 32.49 15.33 8.92
N ARG A 391 31.33 15.80 9.37
CA ARG A 391 30.32 16.39 8.47
C ARG A 391 30.81 17.74 7.92
N TYR A 392 30.50 18.02 6.65
CA TYR A 392 30.80 19.31 6.03
C TYR A 392 29.98 20.44 6.66
N SER A 393 30.64 21.58 6.91
CA SER A 393 29.94 22.81 7.26
C SER A 393 29.19 23.38 6.04
N PRO A 394 28.10 24.15 6.23
CA PRO A 394 27.33 24.70 5.12
C PRO A 394 28.17 25.53 4.15
N ARG A 395 29.15 26.31 4.67
CA ARG A 395 30.03 27.15 3.86
C ARG A 395 31.02 26.34 3.01
N ARG A 396 31.48 25.19 3.49
CA ARG A 396 32.45 24.34 2.79
C ARG A 396 31.79 23.36 1.82
N TRP A 397 30.50 23.08 1.98
CA TRP A 397 29.77 22.08 1.20
C TRP A 397 29.77 22.37 -0.30
N ASN A 398 29.51 23.61 -0.73
CA ASN A 398 29.38 23.90 -2.17
C ASN A 398 30.69 23.61 -2.92
N LYS A 399 31.82 24.08 -2.39
CA LYS A 399 33.15 23.79 -2.93
C LYS A 399 33.47 22.29 -2.93
N ALA A 400 33.17 21.62 -1.81
CA ALA A 400 33.37 20.17 -1.71
C ALA A 400 32.50 19.40 -2.72
N ALA A 401 31.24 19.78 -2.90
CA ALA A 401 30.32 19.13 -3.82
C ALA A 401 30.81 19.19 -5.28
N ILE A 402 31.42 20.30 -5.70
CA ILE A 402 32.03 20.41 -7.04
C ILE A 402 33.22 19.45 -7.17
N GLY A 403 34.10 19.39 -6.17
CA GLY A 403 35.22 18.44 -6.18
C GLY A 403 34.76 16.98 -6.23
N ILE A 404 33.70 16.66 -5.47
CA ILE A 404 33.06 15.33 -5.47
C ILE A 404 32.48 15.00 -6.85
N LEU A 405 31.74 15.94 -7.45
CA LEU A 405 31.20 15.75 -8.79
C LEU A 405 32.29 15.55 -9.83
N GLY A 406 33.39 16.30 -9.75
CA GLY A 406 34.57 16.10 -10.61
C GLY A 406 35.11 14.67 -10.51
N GLN A 407 35.24 14.13 -9.30
CA GLN A 407 35.64 12.74 -9.09
C GLN A 407 34.61 11.74 -9.65
N LEU A 408 33.31 11.98 -9.48
CA LEU A 408 32.26 11.12 -10.03
C LEU A 408 32.20 11.17 -11.57
N TRP A 409 32.49 12.32 -12.19
CA TRP A 409 32.57 12.47 -13.64
C TRP A 409 33.75 11.72 -14.26
N SER A 410 34.85 11.58 -13.50
CA SER A 410 36.00 10.76 -13.86
C SER A 410 35.66 9.26 -13.94
N VAL A 411 34.60 8.79 -13.29
CA VAL A 411 34.19 7.39 -13.32
C VAL A 411 33.31 7.12 -14.54
N GLU A 412 33.74 6.18 -15.38
CA GLU A 412 32.94 5.72 -16.50
C GLU A 412 31.95 4.63 -16.06
N PRO A 413 30.63 4.81 -16.28
CA PRO A 413 29.65 3.77 -15.96
C PRO A 413 29.84 2.55 -16.88
N PRO A 414 29.87 1.31 -16.36
CA PRO A 414 30.01 0.11 -17.16
C PRO A 414 28.90 -0.03 -18.21
N LYS A 415 29.24 -0.46 -19.43
CA LYS A 415 28.26 -0.63 -20.53
C LYS A 415 27.10 -1.56 -20.16
N ALA A 416 27.38 -2.63 -19.41
CA ALA A 416 26.37 -3.55 -18.90
C ALA A 416 25.37 -2.85 -17.96
N LEU A 417 25.87 -2.03 -17.04
CA LEU A 417 25.05 -1.23 -16.13
C LEU A 417 24.18 -0.23 -16.88
N ILE A 418 24.75 0.48 -17.87
CA ILE A 418 24.00 1.41 -18.72
C ILE A 418 22.87 0.69 -19.48
N LYS A 419 23.17 -0.48 -20.07
CA LYS A 419 22.17 -1.27 -20.81
C LYS A 419 21.02 -1.71 -19.91
N ALA A 420 21.34 -2.23 -18.72
CA ALA A 420 20.32 -2.64 -17.74
C ALA A 420 19.49 -1.45 -17.24
N TYR A 421 20.13 -0.30 -17.01
CA TYR A 421 19.44 0.92 -16.58
C TYR A 421 18.44 1.40 -17.65
N LYS A 422 18.86 1.47 -18.92
CA LYS A 422 18.00 1.91 -20.05
C LYS A 422 16.76 1.04 -20.25
N LEU A 423 16.82 -0.25 -19.90
CA LEU A 423 15.66 -1.17 -20.00
C LEU A 423 14.59 -0.90 -18.94
N SER A 424 14.98 -0.37 -17.79
CA SER A 424 14.11 -0.20 -16.62
C SER A 424 13.74 1.25 -16.34
N HIS A 425 14.54 2.22 -16.83
CA HIS A 425 14.39 3.63 -16.52
C HIS A 425 14.56 4.50 -17.78
N PRO A 426 13.72 5.53 -17.96
CA PRO A 426 13.88 6.49 -19.04
C PRO A 426 15.07 7.43 -18.75
N MET A 427 15.93 7.61 -19.74
CA MET A 427 17.03 8.58 -19.72
C MET A 427 16.50 10.01 -19.85
N LEU A 428 17.29 11.04 -19.47
CA LEU A 428 16.89 12.45 -19.56
C LEU A 428 16.21 12.82 -20.90
N TRP A 429 16.81 12.44 -22.02
CA TRP A 429 16.29 12.74 -23.36
C TRP A 429 14.94 12.07 -23.67
N HIS A 430 14.61 10.95 -23.02
CA HIS A 430 13.28 10.33 -23.13
C HIS A 430 12.26 10.93 -22.16
N ARG A 431 12.73 11.55 -21.07
CA ARG A 431 11.85 12.21 -20.09
C ARG A 431 11.40 13.59 -20.57
N LEU A 432 12.25 14.30 -21.33
CA LEU A 432 11.96 15.58 -21.96
C LEU A 432 11.02 15.41 -23.18
N THR A 433 9.77 15.06 -22.92
CA THR A 433 8.76 14.89 -23.97
C THR A 433 8.07 16.20 -24.34
N THR A 434 7.55 16.32 -25.56
CA THR A 434 6.68 17.43 -26.00
C THR A 434 5.53 17.65 -25.01
N SER A 435 4.92 16.56 -24.52
CA SER A 435 3.84 16.63 -23.52
C SER A 435 4.29 17.24 -22.19
N LEU A 436 5.48 16.88 -21.70
CA LEU A 436 6.04 17.45 -20.48
C LEU A 436 6.28 18.95 -20.65
N ILE A 437 6.99 19.34 -21.71
CA ILE A 437 7.37 20.73 -21.96
C ILE A 437 6.14 21.61 -22.22
N ASN A 438 5.14 21.12 -22.95
CA ASN A 438 3.92 21.87 -23.24
C ASN A 438 3.11 22.25 -21.99
N ARG A 439 3.32 21.57 -20.84
CA ARG A 439 2.73 22.00 -19.55
C ARG A 439 3.18 23.39 -19.12
N THR A 440 4.35 23.85 -19.57
CA THR A 440 4.85 25.19 -19.25
C THR A 440 4.09 26.30 -19.96
N ARG A 441 3.33 25.99 -21.03
CA ARG A 441 2.55 26.97 -21.79
C ARG A 441 1.56 27.73 -20.91
N ILE A 442 1.03 27.09 -19.87
CA ILE A 442 0.08 27.73 -18.92
C ILE A 442 0.70 28.92 -18.15
N ALA A 443 2.03 29.01 -18.11
CA ALA A 443 2.77 30.07 -17.42
C ALA A 443 3.40 31.09 -18.39
N ALA A 444 3.13 30.98 -19.69
CA ALA A 444 3.49 31.99 -20.68
C ALA A 444 2.48 33.15 -20.61
N GLU A 445 2.99 34.36 -20.39
CA GLU A 445 2.19 35.58 -20.23
C GLU A 445 2.30 36.51 -21.44
N THR A 446 3.36 36.35 -22.26
CA THR A 446 3.62 37.19 -23.42
C THR A 446 3.80 36.37 -24.69
N VAL A 447 3.51 36.97 -25.85
CA VAL A 447 3.69 36.35 -27.17
C VAL A 447 5.14 35.92 -27.40
N ASN A 448 6.12 36.70 -26.92
CA ASN A 448 7.54 36.36 -27.04
C ASN A 448 7.91 35.10 -26.23
N GLU A 449 7.34 34.93 -25.03
CA GLU A 449 7.55 33.73 -24.21
C GLU A 449 6.93 32.48 -24.87
N GLU A 450 5.76 32.63 -25.48
CA GLU A 450 5.09 31.54 -26.22
C GLU A 450 5.88 31.16 -27.48
N GLN A 451 6.36 32.14 -28.25
CA GLN A 451 7.23 31.91 -29.41
C GLN A 451 8.54 31.21 -29.03
N THR A 452 9.15 31.61 -27.91
CA THR A 452 10.39 30.95 -27.42
C THR A 452 10.12 29.50 -27.01
N LEU A 453 8.96 29.23 -26.40
CA LEU A 453 8.54 27.88 -26.06
C LEU A 453 8.28 27.03 -27.32
N ASP A 454 7.61 27.59 -28.33
CA ASP A 454 7.37 26.92 -29.61
C ASP A 454 8.68 26.60 -30.33
N GLN A 455 9.63 27.54 -30.32
CA GLN A 455 10.97 27.31 -30.86
C GLN A 455 11.66 26.15 -30.13
N PHE A 456 11.62 26.12 -28.80
CA PHE A 456 12.19 25.02 -28.02
C PHE A 456 11.52 23.66 -28.29
N LEU A 457 10.20 23.64 -28.51
CA LEU A 457 9.48 22.43 -28.89
C LEU A 457 9.89 21.93 -30.29
N ASN A 458 10.13 22.84 -31.23
CA ASN A 458 10.61 22.51 -32.57
C ASN A 458 12.06 22.00 -32.55
N ASP A 459 12.89 22.54 -31.68
CA ASP A 459 14.31 22.14 -31.53
C ASP A 459 14.50 20.90 -30.64
N LEU A 460 13.42 20.29 -30.15
CA LEU A 460 13.49 19.20 -29.17
C LEU A 460 14.12 17.93 -29.76
N GLU A 461 13.92 17.65 -31.05
CA GLU A 461 14.55 16.53 -31.76
C GLU A 461 16.07 16.72 -31.90
N ALA A 462 16.51 17.93 -32.26
CA ALA A 462 17.93 18.26 -32.29
C ALA A 462 18.56 18.20 -30.88
N THR A 463 17.81 18.62 -29.86
CA THR A 463 18.20 18.51 -28.44
C THR A 463 18.37 17.05 -28.02
N TYR A 464 17.48 16.16 -28.48
CA TYR A 464 17.56 14.72 -28.24
C TYR A 464 18.85 14.12 -28.85
N GLU A 465 19.13 14.39 -30.12
CA GLU A 465 20.33 13.91 -30.82
C GLU A 465 21.62 14.40 -30.13
N LYS A 466 21.62 15.66 -29.68
CA LYS A 466 22.74 16.21 -28.93
C LYS A 466 22.92 15.50 -27.57
N LEU A 467 21.82 15.25 -26.83
CA LEU A 467 21.87 14.56 -25.53
C LEU A 467 22.32 13.09 -25.64
N LEU A 468 21.95 12.39 -26.71
CA LEU A 468 22.36 11.00 -26.95
C LEU A 468 23.88 10.83 -26.99
N ASN A 469 24.57 11.85 -27.50
CA ASN A 469 26.02 11.86 -27.66
C ASN A 469 26.77 12.41 -26.44
N MET A 470 26.06 12.79 -25.37
CA MET A 470 26.68 13.31 -24.16
C MET A 470 27.34 12.21 -23.33
N PRO A 471 28.52 12.48 -22.73
CA PRO A 471 29.17 11.53 -21.84
C PRO A 471 28.29 11.28 -20.61
N LEU A 472 28.04 10.01 -20.30
CA LEU A 472 27.22 9.58 -19.17
C LEU A 472 28.06 9.43 -17.89
N TYR A 473 27.48 9.69 -16.72
CA TYR A 473 28.05 9.45 -15.40
C TYR A 473 27.01 8.84 -14.46
N LEU A 474 27.45 8.40 -13.28
CA LEU A 474 26.58 7.91 -12.21
C LEU A 474 26.24 9.07 -11.27
N ASP A 475 24.99 9.53 -11.35
CA ASP A 475 24.46 10.56 -10.48
C ASP A 475 23.97 9.94 -9.16
N ASN A 476 24.37 10.55 -8.04
CA ASN A 476 23.72 10.30 -6.75
C ASN A 476 22.74 11.43 -6.46
N SER A 477 21.45 11.18 -6.70
CA SER A 477 20.41 12.20 -6.50
C SER A 477 20.18 12.57 -5.03
N ASP A 478 20.82 11.86 -4.08
CA ASP A 478 20.85 12.16 -2.65
C ASP A 478 22.20 12.74 -2.21
N LEU A 479 22.97 13.33 -3.13
CA LEU A 479 24.22 14.02 -2.82
C LEU A 479 23.95 15.33 -2.06
N HIS A 480 24.02 15.27 -0.73
CA HIS A 480 23.92 16.43 0.15
C HIS A 480 24.84 16.29 1.38
N ARG A 481 25.10 17.40 2.08
CA ARG A 481 26.00 17.46 3.26
C ARG A 481 25.76 16.43 4.39
N GLY A 482 24.58 15.81 4.44
CA GLY A 482 24.21 14.84 5.48
C GLY A 482 24.45 13.39 5.05
N ASN A 483 24.67 13.20 3.74
CA ASN A 483 25.02 11.95 3.10
C ASN A 483 26.53 11.88 2.76
N VAL A 484 27.31 12.90 3.13
CA VAL A 484 28.75 12.93 2.86
C VAL A 484 29.52 13.32 4.11
N VAL A 485 30.62 12.61 4.35
CA VAL A 485 31.59 12.89 5.41
C VAL A 485 32.98 13.11 4.84
N GLN A 486 33.77 13.94 5.50
CA GLN A 486 35.17 14.18 5.17
C GLN A 486 36.05 13.25 6.01
N ARG A 487 36.89 12.40 5.39
CA ARG A 487 37.83 11.54 6.12
C ARG A 487 38.92 12.39 6.76
N THR A 488 39.19 12.15 8.05
CA THR A 488 40.18 12.95 8.81
C THR A 488 41.63 12.54 8.50
N LEU A 489 41.88 11.28 8.11
CA LEU A 489 43.22 10.72 7.92
C LEU A 489 43.88 11.09 6.57
N HIS A 490 43.09 11.30 5.52
CA HIS A 490 43.60 11.53 4.16
C HIS A 490 43.32 12.93 3.59
N ASN A 491 43.09 13.92 4.47
CA ASN A 491 43.08 15.37 4.20
C ASN A 491 42.60 15.83 2.80
N ALA A 492 41.55 15.21 2.25
CA ALA A 492 40.89 15.58 0.99
C ALA A 492 39.84 14.55 0.57
N GLN A 493 39.97 13.30 0.99
CA GLN A 493 39.03 12.24 0.62
C GLN A 493 37.72 12.36 1.40
N CYS A 494 36.61 12.19 0.69
CA CYS A 494 35.27 12.18 1.26
C CYS A 494 34.64 10.80 1.08
N THR A 495 33.56 10.55 1.81
CA THR A 495 32.80 9.32 1.69
C THR A 495 31.32 9.61 1.65
N ILE A 496 30.65 9.07 0.65
CA ILE A 496 29.22 9.11 0.42
C ILE A 496 28.61 7.90 1.12
N LEU A 497 27.67 8.17 2.01
CA LEU A 497 27.15 7.18 2.95
C LEU A 497 26.02 6.35 2.36
N PHE A 498 25.28 6.87 1.38
CA PHE A 498 24.10 6.21 0.84
C PHE A 498 24.01 6.42 -0.67
N TRP A 499 23.80 5.32 -1.40
CA TRP A 499 23.74 5.30 -2.85
C TRP A 499 22.40 4.77 -3.39
N GLY A 500 21.40 4.47 -2.55
CA GLY A 500 20.13 3.87 -2.99
C GLY A 500 19.28 4.68 -3.99
N ARG A 501 19.62 5.96 -4.25
CA ARG A 501 18.98 6.81 -5.28
C ARG A 501 19.94 7.22 -6.40
N TRP A 502 20.67 6.26 -6.93
CA TRP A 502 21.55 6.50 -8.07
C TRP A 502 20.81 6.47 -9.42
N SER A 503 21.34 7.18 -10.41
CA SER A 503 20.85 7.18 -11.80
C SER A 503 22.02 7.29 -12.79
N VAL A 504 21.78 6.90 -14.05
CA VAL A 504 22.74 7.11 -15.14
C VAL A 504 22.27 8.31 -15.94
N GLU A 505 23.08 9.36 -15.96
CA GLU A 505 22.67 10.66 -16.53
C GLU A 505 23.84 11.30 -17.31
N PRO A 506 23.56 12.21 -18.26
CA PRO A 506 24.60 12.96 -18.94
C PRO A 506 25.32 13.92 -17.98
N ILE A 507 26.64 14.08 -18.14
CA ILE A 507 27.45 15.01 -17.34
C ILE A 507 26.84 16.41 -17.39
N GLY A 508 26.54 16.96 -16.21
CA GLY A 508 25.84 18.24 -16.04
C GLY A 508 24.42 18.12 -15.46
N TYR A 509 23.82 16.92 -15.38
CA TYR A 509 22.42 16.74 -14.95
C TYR A 509 22.04 17.32 -13.57
N CYS A 510 22.97 17.41 -12.61
CA CYS A 510 22.67 17.99 -11.30
C CYS A 510 23.84 18.75 -10.70
N LEU A 511 23.97 20.03 -11.04
CA LEU A 511 24.95 20.90 -10.41
C LEU A 511 24.47 21.43 -9.04
N PRO A 512 25.40 21.78 -8.13
CA PRO A 512 25.07 22.50 -6.91
C PRO A 512 24.34 23.82 -7.22
N ARG A 513 23.53 24.34 -6.29
CA ARG A 513 22.80 25.61 -6.53
C ARG A 513 23.72 26.83 -6.69
N GLN A 514 24.90 26.77 -6.09
CA GLN A 514 25.90 27.83 -6.12
C GLN A 514 27.21 27.18 -6.50
N TYR A 515 27.79 27.62 -7.61
CA TYR A 515 29.11 27.19 -8.08
C TYR A 515 29.85 28.38 -8.69
N ALA A 516 31.16 28.42 -8.51
CA ALA A 516 32.03 29.27 -9.29
C ALA A 516 32.35 28.56 -10.61
N ARG A 517 32.18 29.26 -11.74
CA ARG A 517 32.42 28.70 -13.07
C ARG A 517 33.86 28.19 -13.23
N GLU A 518 34.81 28.85 -12.58
CA GLU A 518 36.22 28.44 -12.52
C GLU A 518 36.40 27.09 -11.81
N GLU A 519 35.81 26.90 -10.63
CA GLU A 519 35.91 25.63 -9.89
C GLU A 519 35.27 24.48 -10.66
N LEU A 520 34.16 24.75 -11.34
CA LEU A 520 33.48 23.79 -12.21
C LEU A 520 34.35 23.43 -13.44
N GLY A 521 35.05 24.42 -14.00
CA GLY A 521 35.99 24.24 -15.10
C GLY A 521 37.15 23.33 -14.71
N LEU A 522 37.75 23.59 -13.55
CA LEU A 522 38.82 22.75 -13.01
C LEU A 522 38.35 21.30 -12.78
N ALA A 523 37.13 21.11 -12.25
CA ALA A 523 36.54 19.78 -12.05
C ALA A 523 36.30 19.05 -13.39
N LEU A 524 35.84 19.75 -14.42
CA LEU A 524 35.63 19.18 -15.75
C LEU A 524 36.96 18.80 -16.42
N GLU A 525 37.95 19.68 -16.36
CA GLU A 525 39.28 19.40 -16.94
C GLU A 525 39.97 18.23 -16.23
N HIS A 526 39.84 18.13 -14.91
CA HIS A 526 40.30 16.96 -14.17
C HIS A 526 39.60 15.66 -14.62
N ALA A 527 38.29 15.72 -14.86
CA ALA A 527 37.53 14.58 -15.36
C ALA A 527 37.97 14.17 -16.77
N LYS A 528 38.22 15.13 -17.68
CA LYS A 528 38.76 14.85 -19.03
C LYS A 528 40.13 14.19 -19.00
N GLN A 529 41.03 14.70 -18.14
CA GLN A 529 42.37 14.13 -17.97
C GLN A 529 42.33 12.69 -17.46
N THR A 530 41.37 12.39 -16.57
CA THR A 530 41.23 11.05 -15.98
C THR A 530 40.49 10.08 -16.89
N ARG A 531 39.48 10.56 -17.64
CA ARG A 531 38.56 9.75 -18.45
C ARG A 531 38.65 10.09 -19.93
N ARG A 532 39.37 9.26 -20.69
CA ARG A 532 39.56 9.39 -22.15
C ARG A 532 38.28 9.41 -23.00
N ARG A 533 37.14 8.92 -22.48
CA ARG A 533 35.86 8.88 -23.21
C ARG A 533 35.05 10.18 -23.14
N ILE A 534 35.50 11.18 -22.40
CA ILE A 534 34.92 12.52 -22.49
C ILE A 534 35.57 13.19 -23.70
N PRO A 535 34.81 13.56 -24.75
CA PRO A 535 35.39 14.21 -25.93
C PRO A 535 36.03 15.55 -25.56
N ASP A 536 37.16 15.91 -26.17
CA ASP A 536 37.78 17.23 -25.97
C ASP A 536 36.84 18.37 -26.36
N SER A 537 35.95 18.10 -27.34
CA SER A 537 34.89 19.01 -27.78
C SER A 537 33.80 19.27 -26.74
N PHE A 538 33.67 18.43 -25.71
CA PHE A 538 32.69 18.63 -24.64
C PHE A 538 33.11 19.83 -23.78
N SER A 539 32.35 20.92 -23.87
CA SER A 539 32.72 22.21 -23.29
C SER A 539 31.96 22.50 -22.00
N MET A 540 32.38 23.55 -21.28
CA MET A 540 31.61 24.10 -20.16
C MET A 540 30.18 24.48 -20.56
N ASN A 541 29.97 24.94 -21.79
CA ASN A 541 28.65 25.33 -22.27
C ASN A 541 27.73 24.11 -22.44
N ASP A 542 28.27 22.96 -22.86
CA ASP A 542 27.49 21.72 -22.95
C ASP A 542 27.08 21.21 -21.57
N LEU A 543 28.00 21.29 -20.60
CA LEU A 543 27.72 20.94 -19.21
C LEU A 543 26.60 21.82 -18.61
N LEU A 544 26.68 23.14 -18.82
CA LEU A 544 25.65 24.08 -18.34
C LEU A 544 24.32 23.88 -19.07
N TRP A 545 24.36 23.58 -20.36
CA TRP A 545 23.17 23.26 -21.16
C TRP A 545 22.44 22.02 -20.64
N VAL A 546 23.15 20.92 -20.37
CA VAL A 546 22.57 19.72 -19.74
C VAL A 546 21.96 20.06 -18.37
N ASN A 547 22.63 20.89 -17.57
CA ASN A 547 22.11 21.32 -16.27
C ASN A 547 20.80 22.12 -16.41
N SER A 548 20.70 23.01 -17.40
CA SER A 548 19.48 23.77 -17.68
C SER A 548 18.32 22.87 -18.09
N LEU A 549 18.56 21.87 -18.95
CA LEU A 549 17.55 20.88 -19.33
C LEU A 549 17.03 20.07 -18.13
N ALA A 550 17.94 19.63 -17.26
CA ALA A 550 17.58 18.94 -16.03
C ALA A 550 16.81 19.85 -15.06
N ALA A 551 17.16 21.14 -15.00
CA ALA A 551 16.47 22.13 -14.19
C ALA A 551 15.04 22.39 -14.70
N ILE A 552 14.84 22.44 -16.03
CA ILE A 552 13.53 22.52 -16.68
C ILE A 552 12.68 21.31 -16.26
N GLU A 553 13.19 20.09 -16.44
CA GLU A 553 12.49 18.86 -16.04
C GLU A 553 12.07 18.90 -14.56
N LYS A 554 13.02 19.20 -13.66
CA LYS A 554 12.78 19.28 -12.21
C LYS A 554 11.78 20.36 -11.84
N ALA A 555 11.77 21.49 -12.54
CA ALA A 555 10.82 22.58 -12.29
C ALA A 555 9.40 22.19 -12.73
N ILE A 556 9.23 21.57 -13.90
CA ILE A 556 7.93 21.10 -14.39
C ILE A 556 7.36 20.02 -13.47
N ASN A 557 8.18 19.05 -13.06
CA ASN A 557 7.76 17.97 -12.16
C ASN A 557 7.36 18.46 -10.75
N ARG A 558 7.77 19.68 -10.37
CA ARG A 558 7.36 20.35 -9.13
C ARG A 558 6.26 21.38 -9.34
N GLU A 559 5.66 21.43 -10.53
CA GLU A 559 4.62 22.39 -10.92
C GLU A 559 5.09 23.85 -10.87
N ASN A 560 6.40 24.09 -10.88
CA ASN A 560 7.00 25.42 -10.92
C ASN A 560 7.16 25.90 -12.38
N TYR A 561 6.05 25.98 -13.12
CA TYR A 561 6.06 26.19 -14.58
C TYR A 561 6.73 27.51 -15.00
N ARG A 562 6.52 28.59 -14.26
CA ARG A 562 7.18 29.88 -14.53
C ARG A 562 8.71 29.79 -14.42
N ALA A 563 9.22 29.03 -13.47
CA ALA A 563 10.65 28.81 -13.31
C ALA A 563 11.22 27.99 -14.47
N ALA A 564 10.50 26.96 -14.93
CA ALA A 564 10.87 26.18 -16.11
C ALA A 564 10.91 27.06 -17.38
N LEU A 565 9.89 27.89 -17.59
CA LEU A 565 9.82 28.79 -18.74
C LEU A 565 10.98 29.80 -18.74
N LYS A 566 11.33 30.38 -17.58
CA LYS A 566 12.51 31.25 -17.46
C LYS A 566 13.81 30.54 -17.84
N GLN A 567 13.96 29.26 -17.50
CA GLN A 567 15.11 28.47 -17.89
C GLN A 567 15.15 28.23 -19.40
N ILE A 568 14.00 27.92 -20.03
CA ILE A 568 13.90 27.79 -21.49
C ILE A 568 14.31 29.10 -22.17
N ILE A 569 13.79 30.23 -21.71
CA ILE A 569 14.12 31.55 -22.29
C ILE A 569 15.62 31.85 -22.16
N SER A 570 16.24 31.51 -21.02
CA SER A 570 17.68 31.73 -20.81
C SER A 570 18.57 30.91 -21.76
N LEU A 571 18.06 29.81 -22.34
CA LEU A 571 18.78 29.02 -23.34
C LEU A 571 18.84 29.73 -24.71
N TYR A 572 17.82 30.50 -25.07
CA TYR A 572 17.73 31.23 -26.34
C TYR A 572 18.23 32.67 -26.25
N ASN A 573 18.05 33.30 -25.09
CA ASN A 573 18.50 34.65 -24.79
C ASN A 573 19.45 34.58 -23.58
N PRO A 574 20.70 34.12 -23.77
CA PRO A 574 21.67 34.14 -22.69
C PRO A 574 21.91 35.60 -22.31
N THR A 575 21.31 36.05 -21.20
CA THR A 575 21.69 37.32 -20.61
C THR A 575 23.19 37.28 -20.35
N PRO A 576 23.97 38.28 -20.79
CA PRO A 576 25.39 38.36 -20.42
C PRO A 576 25.45 38.49 -18.89
N THR A 577 25.82 37.40 -18.23
CA THR A 577 26.04 37.33 -16.78
C THR A 577 27.38 37.89 -16.41
#